data_AF-A0A348HFP7-F1
#
_entry.id   AF-A0A348HFP7-F1
#
_cell.length_a   1.000
_cell.length_b   1.000
_cell.length_c   1.000
_cell.angle_alpha   90.00
_cell.angle_beta   90.00
_cell.angle_gamma   90.00
#
_symmetry.space_group_name_H-M   'P 1'
#
loop_
_entity.id
_entity.type
_entity.pdbx_description
1 polymer ?
#
loop_
_entity_poly.entity_id
_entity_poly.type
_entity_poly.pdbx_seq_one_letter_code
_entity_poly.pdbx_strand_id
1 'polypeptide(L)'
;MGTGAVLSAQGTDADTPNTAMTALGHVTQAWATFSTMWEPTLDEKLGFKTWSAAQNDRFLYVAWDTDANAFVANNTASFGAQIKAEKASGVVALAGEASQLAQLRKVAAFLMGAIASTDYDRTNGRKSLAFKSQSGLAAIVTDATRAATAIDNGYNIYGAYATAMDGFNWLYPGTVPGRFKTISAYVNQIWLNAQIQYALAVLVSQANSIPFNLDGDGLVEGAVLDPINTAVNAGVIRKGVSLSESQKQQLFNAIGRDVSGAMEAKGYIFIPGCSTASASMRTDGVIKPSLYYMDGGEVRSISMTSTAVL
;
A
#
# COMPACT_ATOMS: atom_id res chain seq x y z
N MET A 1 -17.51 14.13 -18.22
CA MET A 1 -18.93 13.78 -17.99
C MET A 1 -18.97 12.30 -17.66
N GLY A 2 -19.35 11.94 -16.44
CA GLY A 2 -19.37 10.53 -16.00
C GLY A 2 -20.60 9.83 -16.58
N THR A 3 -20.38 8.90 -17.51
CA THR A 3 -21.40 7.94 -17.92
C THR A 3 -21.79 7.12 -16.68
N GLY A 4 -23.10 7.01 -16.41
CA GLY A 4 -23.65 6.31 -15.25
C GLY A 4 -23.37 4.80 -15.25
N ALA A 5 -24.02 4.09 -14.32
CA ALA A 5 -23.87 2.63 -14.18
C ALA A 5 -24.06 1.91 -15.51
N VAL A 6 -23.06 1.13 -15.92
CA VAL A 6 -23.14 0.27 -17.11
C VAL A 6 -24.04 -0.91 -16.75
N LEU A 7 -25.26 -0.92 -17.28
CA LEU A 7 -26.16 -2.07 -17.15
C LEU A 7 -25.68 -3.17 -18.10
N SER A 8 -25.37 -4.34 -17.54
CA SER A 8 -25.15 -5.56 -18.34
C SER A 8 -26.45 -5.91 -19.09
N ALA A 9 -26.34 -6.37 -20.33
CA ALA A 9 -27.48 -6.84 -21.10
C ALA A 9 -28.22 -7.98 -20.35
N GLN A 10 -29.54 -8.06 -20.53
CA GLN A 10 -30.37 -9.06 -19.86
C GLN A 10 -30.00 -10.46 -20.38
N GLY A 11 -29.61 -11.37 -19.49
CA GLY A 11 -29.21 -12.75 -19.82
C GLY A 11 -27.70 -13.03 -19.85
N THR A 12 -26.85 -12.07 -19.48
CA THR A 12 -25.42 -12.33 -19.25
C THR A 12 -25.20 -13.08 -17.94
N ASP A 13 -24.22 -13.98 -17.89
CA ASP A 13 -23.77 -14.65 -16.65
C ASP A 13 -23.46 -13.62 -15.55
N ALA A 14 -23.57 -14.05 -14.28
CA ALA A 14 -23.20 -13.21 -13.15
C ALA A 14 -21.76 -12.69 -13.31
N ASP A 15 -21.60 -11.37 -13.26
CA ASP A 15 -20.30 -10.72 -13.46
C ASP A 15 -19.31 -11.18 -12.38
N THR A 16 -18.05 -11.39 -12.75
CA THR A 16 -17.01 -11.80 -11.80
C THR A 16 -16.29 -10.56 -11.25
N PRO A 17 -15.67 -10.64 -10.06
CA PRO A 17 -14.81 -9.57 -9.55
C PRO A 17 -13.78 -9.07 -10.57
N ASN A 18 -13.18 -9.98 -11.35
CA ASN A 18 -12.13 -9.64 -12.31
C ASN A 18 -12.69 -8.86 -13.51
N THR A 19 -13.81 -9.29 -14.08
CA THR A 19 -14.46 -8.65 -15.23
C THR A 19 -15.06 -7.30 -14.85
N ALA A 20 -15.73 -7.21 -13.68
CA ALA A 20 -16.28 -5.97 -13.15
C ALA A 20 -15.20 -4.90 -12.93
N MET A 21 -14.10 -5.26 -12.28
CA MET A 21 -13.02 -4.32 -11.98
C MET A 21 -12.23 -3.90 -13.23
N THR A 22 -12.09 -4.80 -14.21
CA THR A 22 -11.49 -4.46 -15.50
C THR A 22 -12.36 -3.45 -16.27
N ALA A 23 -13.68 -3.66 -16.29
CA ALA A 23 -14.61 -2.70 -16.90
C ALA A 23 -14.55 -1.33 -16.20
N LEU A 24 -14.51 -1.31 -14.86
CA LEU A 24 -14.35 -0.08 -14.09
C LEU A 24 -13.03 0.64 -14.43
N GLY A 25 -11.93 -0.11 -14.56
CA GLY A 25 -10.62 0.43 -14.95
C GLY A 25 -10.57 1.04 -16.35
N HIS A 26 -11.47 0.66 -17.25
CA HIS A 26 -11.63 1.33 -18.56
C HIS A 26 -12.40 2.64 -18.47
N VAL A 27 -13.32 2.77 -17.49
CA VAL A 27 -14.07 4.01 -17.26
C VAL A 27 -13.21 5.04 -16.53
N THR A 28 -12.53 4.63 -15.46
CA THR A 28 -11.67 5.51 -14.67
C THR A 28 -10.63 4.74 -13.88
N GLN A 29 -9.45 5.34 -13.77
CA GLN A 29 -8.35 4.85 -12.93
C GLN A 29 -7.91 5.90 -11.89
N ALA A 30 -8.75 6.91 -11.64
CA ALA A 30 -8.51 8.00 -10.71
C ALA A 30 -8.87 7.64 -9.25
N TRP A 31 -8.44 6.45 -8.81
CA TRP A 31 -8.69 5.91 -7.49
C TRP A 31 -7.57 4.92 -7.12
N ALA A 32 -7.36 4.69 -5.83
CA ALA A 32 -6.29 3.82 -5.31
C ALA A 32 -6.81 2.70 -4.40
N THR A 33 -7.94 2.92 -3.73
CA THR A 33 -8.54 1.97 -2.79
C THR A 33 -9.98 1.68 -3.20
N PHE A 34 -10.46 0.48 -2.92
CA PHE A 34 -11.84 0.09 -3.18
C PHE A 34 -12.32 -0.98 -2.19
N SER A 35 -13.63 -1.07 -2.03
CA SER A 35 -14.31 -2.08 -1.22
C SER A 35 -15.71 -2.33 -1.78
N THR A 36 -16.42 -3.31 -1.22
CA THR A 36 -17.77 -3.70 -1.64
C THR A 36 -18.84 -3.17 -0.69
N MET A 37 -20.04 -2.89 -1.21
CA MET A 37 -21.18 -2.45 -0.40
C MET A 37 -21.87 -3.59 0.37
N TRP A 38 -21.61 -4.83 -0.05
CA TRP A 38 -22.06 -6.10 0.56
C TRP A 38 -20.84 -6.93 0.95
N GLU A 39 -21.02 -7.91 1.83
CA GLU A 39 -19.95 -8.84 2.15
C GLU A 39 -19.83 -9.87 1.02
N PRO A 40 -18.69 -9.92 0.29
CA PRO A 40 -18.53 -10.89 -0.77
C PRO A 40 -18.25 -12.29 -0.19
N THR A 41 -18.58 -13.31 -0.96
CA THR A 41 -18.17 -14.69 -0.65
C THR A 41 -16.65 -14.82 -0.61
N LEU A 42 -16.14 -15.91 -0.04
CA LEU A 42 -14.69 -16.17 -0.02
C LEU A 42 -14.09 -16.17 -1.43
N ASP A 43 -14.76 -16.81 -2.38
CA ASP A 43 -14.32 -16.87 -3.79
C ASP A 43 -14.32 -15.48 -4.44
N GLU A 44 -15.32 -14.65 -4.15
CA GLU A 44 -15.36 -13.27 -4.64
C GLU A 44 -14.24 -12.41 -4.03
N LYS A 45 -13.99 -12.53 -2.71
CA LYS A 45 -12.88 -11.86 -2.02
C LYS A 45 -11.53 -12.23 -2.66
N LEU A 46 -11.33 -13.51 -2.99
CA LEU A 46 -10.13 -14.00 -3.69
C LEU A 46 -10.06 -13.50 -5.15
N GLY A 47 -11.20 -13.35 -5.82
CA GLY A 47 -11.30 -12.75 -7.15
C GLY A 47 -10.85 -11.28 -7.15
N PHE A 48 -11.35 -10.46 -6.24
CA PHE A 48 -10.91 -9.06 -6.10
C PHE A 48 -9.42 -8.96 -5.76
N LYS A 49 -8.93 -9.82 -4.85
CA LYS A 49 -7.49 -9.92 -4.53
C LYS A 49 -6.66 -10.22 -5.77
N THR A 50 -7.08 -11.21 -6.57
CA THR A 50 -6.36 -11.63 -7.78
C THR A 50 -6.30 -10.50 -8.80
N TRP A 51 -7.42 -9.80 -9.03
CA TRP A 51 -7.43 -8.64 -9.91
C TRP A 51 -6.47 -7.55 -9.42
N SER A 52 -6.52 -7.19 -8.13
CA SER A 52 -5.69 -6.13 -7.54
C SER A 52 -4.19 -6.44 -7.65
N ALA A 53 -3.81 -7.70 -7.42
CA ALA A 53 -2.43 -8.17 -7.52
C ALA A 53 -1.88 -8.09 -8.96
N ALA A 54 -2.74 -8.21 -9.98
CA ALA A 54 -2.35 -8.11 -11.39
C ALA A 54 -2.07 -6.65 -11.85
N GLN A 55 -2.43 -5.64 -11.05
CA GLN A 55 -2.32 -4.22 -11.44
C GLN A 55 -1.00 -3.56 -11.02
N ASN A 56 0.09 -4.32 -10.87
CA ASN A 56 1.43 -3.80 -10.52
C ASN A 56 1.45 -2.92 -9.25
N ASP A 57 0.77 -3.39 -8.21
CA ASP A 57 0.61 -2.67 -6.94
C ASP A 57 -0.06 -1.29 -7.06
N ARG A 58 -0.95 -1.08 -8.03
CA ARG A 58 -1.66 0.20 -8.22
C ARG A 58 -2.89 0.38 -7.34
N PHE A 59 -3.53 -0.71 -6.94
CA PHE A 59 -4.80 -0.68 -6.23
C PHE A 59 -4.76 -1.52 -4.96
N LEU A 60 -5.47 -1.05 -3.93
CA LEU A 60 -5.66 -1.73 -2.67
C LEU A 60 -7.12 -2.15 -2.50
N TYR A 61 -7.38 -3.45 -2.53
CA TYR A 61 -8.67 -4.00 -2.12
C TYR A 61 -8.79 -4.01 -0.59
N VAL A 62 -9.79 -3.32 -0.06
CA VAL A 62 -10.17 -3.37 1.36
C VAL A 62 -11.29 -4.38 1.52
N ALA A 63 -10.93 -5.63 1.81
CA ALA A 63 -11.87 -6.70 2.09
C ALA A 63 -12.36 -6.61 3.53
N TRP A 64 -13.64 -6.84 3.75
CA TRP A 64 -14.23 -6.99 5.06
C TRP A 64 -14.87 -8.37 5.18
N ASP A 65 -14.69 -8.99 6.34
CA ASP A 65 -14.97 -10.40 6.57
C ASP A 65 -15.60 -10.63 7.94
N THR A 66 -16.79 -11.22 7.97
CA THR A 66 -17.49 -11.61 9.19
C THR A 66 -17.44 -13.11 9.49
N ASP A 67 -16.70 -13.89 8.68
CA ASP A 67 -16.53 -15.32 8.91
C ASP A 67 -15.93 -15.60 10.29
N ALA A 68 -16.60 -16.46 11.07
CA ALA A 68 -16.15 -16.88 12.39
C ALA A 68 -14.76 -17.55 12.36
N ASN A 69 -14.37 -18.14 11.22
CA ASN A 69 -13.05 -18.71 10.99
C ASN A 69 -11.91 -17.68 11.13
N ALA A 70 -12.18 -16.39 10.94
CA ALA A 70 -11.20 -15.33 11.21
C ALA A 70 -10.71 -15.35 12.67
N PHE A 71 -11.53 -15.86 13.60
CA PHE A 71 -11.26 -15.92 15.03
C PHE A 71 -10.90 -17.33 15.53
N VAL A 72 -10.59 -18.27 14.62
CA VAL A 72 -10.12 -19.61 14.97
C VAL A 72 -8.60 -19.66 14.87
N ALA A 73 -7.92 -20.08 15.94
CA ALA A 73 -6.47 -20.14 15.96
C ALA A 73 -5.92 -21.14 14.93
N ASN A 74 -4.79 -20.80 14.30
CA ASN A 74 -4.12 -21.61 13.26
C ASN A 74 -5.03 -21.97 12.07
N ASN A 75 -6.02 -21.14 11.76
CA ASN A 75 -6.90 -21.38 10.63
C ASN A 75 -6.17 -21.09 9.32
N THR A 76 -6.28 -22.00 8.34
CA THR A 76 -5.67 -21.86 7.01
C THR A 76 -6.68 -21.55 5.90
N ALA A 77 -7.98 -21.69 6.20
CA ALA A 77 -9.07 -21.53 5.24
C ALA A 77 -9.69 -20.13 5.22
N SER A 78 -9.57 -19.37 6.31
CA SER A 78 -10.06 -18.00 6.41
C SER A 78 -9.38 -17.11 5.36
N PHE A 79 -10.10 -16.10 4.87
CA PHE A 79 -9.58 -15.21 3.83
C PHE A 79 -8.23 -14.58 4.21
N GLY A 80 -8.14 -14.06 5.45
CA GLY A 80 -6.91 -13.48 5.99
C GLY A 80 -5.75 -14.46 5.98
N ALA A 81 -5.99 -15.72 6.37
CA ALA A 81 -4.95 -16.72 6.43
C ALA A 81 -4.43 -17.09 5.04
N GLN A 82 -5.32 -17.17 4.05
CA GLN A 82 -4.95 -17.42 2.66
C GLN A 82 -4.10 -16.28 2.08
N ILE A 83 -4.53 -15.02 2.21
CA ILE A 83 -3.75 -13.87 1.72
C ILE A 83 -2.41 -13.73 2.47
N LYS A 84 -2.35 -14.15 3.75
CA LYS A 84 -1.13 -14.22 4.55
C LYS A 84 -0.15 -15.27 4.02
N ALA A 85 -0.62 -16.47 3.76
CA ALA A 85 0.19 -17.57 3.23
C ALA A 85 0.78 -17.22 1.85
N GLU A 86 -0.01 -16.58 0.99
CA GLU A 86 0.42 -16.14 -0.34
C GLU A 86 1.32 -14.91 -0.33
N LYS A 87 1.43 -14.20 0.80
CA LYS A 87 2.10 -12.88 0.88
C LYS A 87 1.53 -11.90 -0.16
N ALA A 88 0.20 -11.87 -0.27
CA ALA A 88 -0.48 -11.01 -1.24
C ALA A 88 -0.25 -9.52 -0.93
N SER A 89 0.17 -8.77 -1.95
CA SER A 89 0.16 -7.30 -1.93
C SER A 89 -1.13 -6.79 -2.58
N GLY A 90 -1.55 -5.55 -2.30
CA GLY A 90 -2.78 -4.99 -2.89
C GLY A 90 -4.09 -5.47 -2.26
N VAL A 91 -4.02 -6.08 -1.08
CA VAL A 91 -5.21 -6.49 -0.33
C VAL A 91 -5.02 -6.30 1.17
N VAL A 92 -6.08 -5.84 1.83
CA VAL A 92 -6.22 -5.76 3.29
C VAL A 92 -7.46 -6.53 3.67
N ALA A 93 -7.36 -7.39 4.68
CA ALA A 93 -8.52 -8.04 5.29
C ALA A 93 -8.88 -7.36 6.62
N LEU A 94 -10.14 -6.99 6.78
CA LEU A 94 -10.72 -6.48 8.02
C LEU A 94 -11.62 -7.56 8.63
N ALA A 95 -11.29 -8.02 9.83
CA ALA A 95 -12.14 -8.97 10.55
C ALA A 95 -13.17 -8.23 11.41
N GLY A 96 -14.37 -8.78 11.45
CA GLY A 96 -15.41 -8.37 12.38
C GLY A 96 -16.36 -9.50 12.71
N GLU A 97 -17.26 -9.27 13.66
CA GLU A 97 -18.29 -10.25 13.99
C GLU A 97 -19.53 -10.05 13.13
N ALA A 98 -20.23 -11.13 12.78
CA ALA A 98 -21.45 -11.07 11.97
C ALA A 98 -22.54 -10.18 12.58
N SER A 99 -22.59 -10.10 13.92
CA SER A 99 -23.47 -9.19 14.66
C SER A 99 -23.17 -7.71 14.42
N GLN A 100 -21.97 -7.37 13.93
CA GLN A 100 -21.46 -6.02 13.68
C GLN A 100 -21.24 -5.72 12.19
N LEU A 101 -21.86 -6.49 11.28
CA LEU A 101 -21.73 -6.34 9.82
C LEU A 101 -21.82 -4.88 9.34
N ALA A 102 -22.83 -4.14 9.82
CA ALA A 102 -23.05 -2.75 9.44
C ALA A 102 -21.92 -1.81 9.90
N GLN A 103 -21.28 -2.10 11.03
CA GLN A 103 -20.13 -1.35 11.53
C GLN A 103 -18.85 -1.73 10.81
N LEU A 104 -18.67 -3.01 10.46
CA LEU A 104 -17.50 -3.47 9.71
C LEU A 104 -17.40 -2.81 8.34
N ARG A 105 -18.54 -2.66 7.64
CA ARG A 105 -18.58 -1.88 6.40
C ARG A 105 -18.16 -0.42 6.59
N LYS A 106 -18.54 0.21 7.72
CA LYS A 106 -18.10 1.58 8.05
C LYS A 106 -16.61 1.63 8.37
N VAL A 107 -16.05 0.60 8.99
CA VAL A 107 -14.59 0.50 9.21
C VAL A 107 -13.83 0.37 7.89
N ALA A 108 -14.36 -0.38 6.92
CA ALA A 108 -13.78 -0.43 5.57
C ALA A 108 -13.78 0.96 4.90
N ALA A 109 -14.90 1.70 4.99
CA ALA A 109 -14.99 3.07 4.51
C ALA A 109 -14.05 4.02 5.26
N PHE A 110 -13.95 3.88 6.59
CA PHE A 110 -13.02 4.63 7.43
C PHE A 110 -11.58 4.40 7.00
N LEU A 111 -11.16 3.15 6.78
CA LEU A 111 -9.80 2.84 6.32
C LEU A 111 -9.51 3.52 4.98
N MET A 112 -10.42 3.42 4.00
CA MET A 112 -10.26 4.11 2.71
C MET A 112 -10.18 5.64 2.87
N GLY A 113 -11.00 6.23 3.74
CA GLY A 113 -10.96 7.66 4.05
C GLY A 113 -9.70 8.09 4.82
N ALA A 114 -9.21 7.25 5.73
CA ALA A 114 -7.98 7.47 6.49
C ALA A 114 -6.76 7.47 5.56
N ILE A 115 -6.77 6.59 4.54
CA ILE A 115 -5.81 6.56 3.45
C ILE A 115 -5.89 7.85 2.63
N ALA A 116 -7.08 8.19 2.12
CA ALA A 116 -7.29 9.34 1.25
C ALA A 116 -6.99 10.69 1.91
N SER A 117 -7.10 10.78 3.24
CA SER A 117 -6.77 11.96 4.03
C SER A 117 -5.29 12.06 4.40
N THR A 118 -4.40 11.37 3.68
CA THR A 118 -2.94 11.53 3.85
C THR A 118 -2.51 12.79 3.11
N ASP A 119 -1.94 13.73 3.86
CA ASP A 119 -1.44 14.99 3.33
C ASP A 119 0.03 14.80 2.97
N TYR A 120 0.33 14.66 1.67
CA TYR A 120 1.69 14.49 1.17
C TYR A 120 2.46 15.80 1.00
N ASP A 121 1.80 16.96 1.12
CA ASP A 121 2.45 18.26 1.03
C ASP A 121 3.01 18.70 2.40
N ARG A 122 2.42 18.19 3.49
CA ARG A 122 2.89 18.42 4.85
C ARG A 122 4.20 17.70 5.14
N THR A 123 5.14 18.38 5.80
CA THR A 123 6.35 17.78 6.37
C THR A 123 5.99 16.66 7.35
N ASN A 124 6.52 15.45 7.11
CA ASN A 124 6.16 14.22 7.81
C ASN A 124 4.65 13.88 7.77
N GLY A 125 3.97 14.24 6.68
CA GLY A 125 2.54 13.99 6.50
C GLY A 125 2.15 12.53 6.26
N ARG A 126 3.12 11.64 5.99
CA ARG A 126 2.91 10.18 6.01
C ARG A 126 2.19 9.76 7.29
N LYS A 127 1.20 8.89 7.12
CA LYS A 127 0.35 8.39 8.21
C LYS A 127 0.52 6.89 8.41
N SER A 128 0.89 6.47 9.63
CA SER A 128 0.68 5.09 10.06
C SER A 128 -0.81 4.85 10.27
N LEU A 129 -1.34 3.77 9.70
CA LEU A 129 -2.78 3.48 9.84
C LEU A 129 -3.09 2.63 11.05
N ALA A 130 -2.09 2.02 11.66
CA ALA A 130 -2.20 1.54 13.02
C ALA A 130 -2.55 2.71 13.95
N PHE A 131 -3.38 2.45 14.96
CA PHE A 131 -3.79 3.43 15.97
C PHE A 131 -4.61 4.59 15.40
N LYS A 132 -5.24 4.44 14.23
CA LYS A 132 -6.18 5.46 13.72
C LYS A 132 -7.59 5.17 14.19
N SER A 133 -8.25 6.23 14.63
CA SER A 133 -9.60 6.23 15.15
C SER A 133 -10.43 7.34 14.49
N GLN A 134 -11.75 7.17 14.52
CA GLN A 134 -12.68 8.22 14.11
C GLN A 134 -13.83 8.31 15.11
N SER A 135 -14.21 9.54 15.47
CA SER A 135 -15.39 9.79 16.30
C SER A 135 -16.65 9.23 15.63
N GLY A 136 -17.50 8.57 16.42
CA GLY A 136 -18.71 7.91 15.94
C GLY A 136 -18.51 6.49 15.37
N LEU A 137 -17.28 5.98 15.36
CA LEU A 137 -16.98 4.60 14.98
C LEU A 137 -16.78 3.73 16.22
N ALA A 138 -17.66 2.75 16.42
CA ALA A 138 -17.59 1.81 17.53
C ALA A 138 -16.56 0.70 17.27
N ALA A 139 -15.94 0.17 18.33
CA ALA A 139 -15.11 -1.02 18.23
C ALA A 139 -15.93 -2.23 17.77
N ILE A 140 -15.34 -3.05 16.90
CA ILE A 140 -15.96 -4.27 16.38
C ILE A 140 -15.53 -5.48 17.20
N VAL A 141 -14.26 -5.55 17.57
CA VAL A 141 -13.69 -6.63 18.36
C VAL A 141 -13.27 -6.08 19.73
N THR A 142 -13.92 -6.55 20.79
CA THR A 142 -13.67 -6.08 22.16
C THR A 142 -12.98 -7.11 23.06
N ASP A 143 -12.78 -8.32 22.55
CA ASP A 143 -12.08 -9.40 23.27
C ASP A 143 -10.62 -9.51 22.79
N ALA A 144 -9.70 -9.50 23.75
CA ALA A 144 -8.26 -9.49 23.47
C ALA A 144 -7.76 -10.79 22.83
N THR A 145 -8.33 -11.94 23.21
CA THR A 145 -7.93 -13.25 22.67
C THR A 145 -8.38 -13.40 21.21
N ARG A 146 -9.62 -12.99 20.93
CA ARG A 146 -10.18 -12.95 19.56
C ARG A 146 -9.40 -11.97 18.69
N ALA A 147 -9.09 -10.79 19.23
CA ALA A 147 -8.25 -9.80 18.56
C ALA A 147 -6.89 -10.38 18.16
N ALA A 148 -6.16 -10.98 19.11
CA ALA A 148 -4.86 -11.60 18.84
C ALA A 148 -4.97 -12.71 17.78
N THR A 149 -5.98 -13.57 17.88
CA THR A 149 -6.22 -14.66 16.93
C THR A 149 -6.46 -14.16 15.50
N ALA A 150 -7.30 -13.13 15.33
CA ALA A 150 -7.57 -12.55 14.02
C ALA A 150 -6.31 -11.89 13.42
N ILE A 151 -5.53 -11.20 14.25
CA ILE A 151 -4.26 -10.59 13.83
C ILE A 151 -3.26 -11.67 13.39
N ASP A 152 -3.17 -12.78 14.13
CA ASP A 152 -2.34 -13.92 13.77
C ASP A 152 -2.80 -14.60 12.48
N ASN A 153 -4.10 -14.60 12.20
CA ASN A 153 -4.64 -15.05 10.92
C ASN A 153 -4.44 -14.02 9.79
N GLY A 154 -3.82 -12.87 10.04
CA GLY A 154 -3.50 -11.87 8.99
C GLY A 154 -4.55 -10.80 8.77
N TYR A 155 -5.50 -10.65 9.69
CA TYR A 155 -6.51 -9.59 9.64
C TYR A 155 -6.06 -8.31 10.35
N ASN A 156 -6.69 -7.21 9.94
CA ASN A 156 -6.74 -5.97 10.68
C ASN A 156 -8.09 -5.88 11.39
N ILE A 157 -8.11 -5.27 12.57
CA ILE A 157 -9.31 -5.12 13.39
C ILE A 157 -9.43 -3.67 13.84
N TYR A 158 -10.67 -3.20 13.93
CA TYR A 158 -10.98 -1.98 14.68
C TYR A 158 -11.44 -2.41 16.06
N GLY A 159 -10.53 -2.37 17.02
CA GLY A 159 -10.71 -2.97 18.33
C GLY A 159 -10.82 -1.96 19.45
N ALA A 160 -11.36 -2.40 20.59
CA ALA A 160 -11.27 -1.69 21.85
C ALA A 160 -9.99 -2.11 22.58
N TYR A 161 -9.19 -1.13 22.98
CA TYR A 161 -7.94 -1.32 23.72
C TYR A 161 -8.01 -0.45 24.97
N ALA A 162 -7.43 -0.91 26.07
CA ALA A 162 -7.45 -0.15 27.31
C ALA A 162 -6.11 -0.23 28.03
N THR A 163 -5.83 0.83 28.77
CA THR A 163 -4.83 0.86 29.85
C THR A 163 -5.57 0.88 31.18
N ALA A 164 -4.84 0.85 32.30
CA ALA A 164 -5.45 1.06 33.61
C ALA A 164 -6.10 2.46 33.78
N MET A 165 -5.78 3.42 32.89
CA MET A 165 -6.23 4.82 33.01
C MET A 165 -7.32 5.20 32.00
N ASP A 166 -7.27 4.67 30.78
CA ASP A 166 -8.18 5.08 29.70
C ASP A 166 -8.38 3.98 28.65
N GLY A 167 -9.49 4.07 27.91
CA GLY A 167 -9.89 3.19 26.83
C GLY A 167 -9.85 3.89 25.47
N PHE A 168 -9.59 3.12 24.43
CA PHE A 168 -9.33 3.63 23.10
C PHE A 168 -9.87 2.68 22.03
N ASN A 169 -10.47 3.24 20.98
CA ASN A 169 -10.94 2.48 19.82
C ASN A 169 -10.14 2.87 18.58
N TRP A 170 -9.53 1.92 17.90
CA TRP A 170 -8.59 2.20 16.81
C TRP A 170 -8.31 0.96 15.97
N LEU A 171 -7.85 1.20 14.74
CA LEU A 171 -7.43 0.18 13.80
C LEU A 171 -6.05 -0.39 14.18
N TYR A 172 -5.89 -1.70 14.12
CA TYR A 172 -4.62 -2.38 14.37
C TYR A 172 -4.59 -3.74 13.63
N PRO A 173 -3.44 -4.22 13.09
CA PRO A 173 -2.09 -3.67 13.19
C PRO A 173 -1.68 -2.75 12.02
N GLY A 174 -2.57 -2.44 11.09
CA GLY A 174 -2.26 -1.62 9.91
C GLY A 174 -1.39 -2.33 8.87
N THR A 175 -1.53 -3.65 8.71
CA THR A 175 -0.67 -4.50 7.87
C THR A 175 -1.26 -4.82 6.50
N VAL A 176 -0.37 -5.06 5.55
CA VAL A 176 -0.63 -5.84 4.34
C VAL A 176 0.25 -7.10 4.35
N PRO A 177 -0.23 -8.27 3.91
CA PRO A 177 0.55 -9.51 3.94
C PRO A 177 1.86 -9.49 3.14
N GLY A 178 1.87 -8.77 2.03
CA GLY A 178 2.94 -8.84 1.03
C GLY A 178 4.25 -8.14 1.40
N ARG A 179 4.94 -7.65 0.36
CA ARG A 179 6.31 -7.13 0.50
C ARG A 179 6.39 -5.84 1.32
N PHE A 180 5.34 -5.02 1.27
CA PHE A 180 5.29 -3.71 1.92
C PHE A 180 5.07 -3.77 3.43
N LYS A 181 4.55 -4.89 3.96
CA LYS A 181 4.26 -5.16 5.38
C LYS A 181 3.23 -4.25 6.05
N THR A 182 3.12 -3.00 5.65
CA THR A 182 2.17 -2.02 6.19
C THR A 182 1.33 -1.40 5.08
N ILE A 183 0.13 -0.98 5.46
CA ILE A 183 -0.80 -0.29 4.54
C ILE A 183 -0.20 1.05 4.10
N SER A 184 0.47 1.75 5.01
CA SER A 184 1.09 3.05 4.72
C SER A 184 2.18 2.92 3.65
N ALA A 185 3.09 1.95 3.77
CA ALA A 185 4.16 1.72 2.80
C ALA A 185 3.61 1.37 1.42
N TYR A 186 2.54 0.56 1.38
CA TYR A 186 1.84 0.21 0.14
C TYR A 186 1.24 1.44 -0.55
N VAL A 187 0.43 2.22 0.16
CA VAL A 187 -0.24 3.37 -0.45
C VAL A 187 0.73 4.49 -0.82
N ASN A 188 1.77 4.70 -0.02
CA ASN A 188 2.80 5.68 -0.34
C ASN A 188 3.51 5.37 -1.66
N GLN A 189 3.71 4.08 -1.98
CA GLN A 189 4.24 3.66 -3.27
C GLN A 189 3.28 3.97 -4.42
N ILE A 190 1.97 3.76 -4.24
CA ILE A 190 0.96 4.13 -5.24
C ILE A 190 1.05 5.63 -5.54
N TRP A 191 1.08 6.45 -4.50
CA TRP A 191 1.16 7.91 -4.64
C TRP A 191 2.47 8.34 -5.32
N LEU A 192 3.62 7.86 -4.85
CA LEU A 192 4.93 8.23 -5.40
C LEU A 192 5.04 7.84 -6.88
N ASN A 193 4.58 6.64 -7.25
CA ASN A 193 4.60 6.18 -8.63
C ASN A 193 3.69 7.03 -9.52
N ALA A 194 2.51 7.42 -9.04
CA ALA A 194 1.61 8.31 -9.79
C ALA A 194 2.25 9.68 -10.05
N GLN A 195 2.91 10.27 -9.04
CA GLN A 195 3.60 11.56 -9.18
C GLN A 195 4.78 11.48 -10.15
N ILE A 196 5.58 10.42 -10.09
CA ILE A 196 6.70 10.19 -11.02
C ILE A 196 6.19 9.96 -12.45
N GLN A 197 5.14 9.16 -12.62
CA GLN A 197 4.52 8.94 -13.94
C GLN A 197 4.03 10.25 -14.55
N TYR A 198 3.37 11.09 -13.74
CA TYR A 198 2.94 12.42 -14.19
C TYR A 198 4.13 13.30 -14.60
N ALA A 199 5.17 13.39 -13.76
CA ALA A 199 6.34 14.21 -14.06
C ALA A 199 7.09 13.77 -15.32
N LEU A 200 7.22 12.45 -15.53
CA LEU A 200 7.82 11.90 -16.74
C LEU A 200 6.95 12.14 -17.99
N ALA A 201 5.62 12.06 -17.86
CA ALA A 201 4.69 12.40 -18.94
C ALA A 201 4.81 13.88 -19.35
N VAL A 202 4.94 14.78 -18.37
CA VAL A 202 5.19 16.21 -18.62
C VAL A 202 6.52 16.40 -19.34
N LEU A 203 7.60 15.76 -18.89
CA LEU A 203 8.91 15.84 -19.53
C LEU A 203 8.85 15.47 -21.02
N VAL A 204 8.29 14.31 -21.35
CA VAL A 204 8.23 13.84 -22.75
C VAL A 204 7.33 14.73 -23.62
N SER A 205 6.36 15.42 -23.04
CA SER A 205 5.47 16.36 -23.76
C SER A 205 6.12 17.72 -24.04
N GLN A 206 7.10 18.13 -23.22
CA GLN A 206 7.73 19.45 -23.30
C GLN A 206 9.12 19.40 -23.95
N ALA A 207 9.85 18.30 -23.80
CA ALA A 207 11.17 18.14 -24.39
C ALA A 207 11.05 17.91 -25.90
N ASN A 208 11.80 18.67 -26.70
CA ASN A 208 11.89 18.43 -28.15
C ASN A 208 12.49 17.06 -28.47
N SER A 209 13.44 16.61 -27.65
CA SER A 209 14.06 15.29 -27.70
C SER A 209 14.78 15.02 -26.39
N ILE A 210 14.88 13.74 -26.01
CA ILE A 210 15.67 13.28 -24.87
C ILE A 210 16.83 12.44 -25.44
N PRO A 211 18.07 12.94 -25.43
CA PRO A 211 19.20 12.21 -25.99
C PRO A 211 19.62 11.02 -25.11
N PHE A 212 20.14 9.95 -25.73
CA PHE A 212 20.69 8.77 -25.02
C PHE A 212 22.13 9.02 -24.53
N ASN A 213 22.30 10.04 -23.72
CA ASN A 213 23.59 10.45 -23.14
C ASN A 213 23.39 11.03 -21.72
N LEU A 214 24.45 11.62 -21.16
CA LEU A 214 24.39 12.24 -19.84
C LEU A 214 23.45 13.46 -19.78
N ASP A 215 23.23 14.18 -20.88
CA ASP A 215 22.28 15.30 -20.92
C ASP A 215 20.85 14.78 -20.76
N GLY A 216 20.52 13.66 -21.42
CA GLY A 216 19.23 13.00 -21.25
C GLY A 216 19.03 12.43 -19.85
N ASP A 217 20.09 11.92 -19.21
CA ASP A 217 20.02 11.55 -17.79
C ASP A 217 19.65 12.77 -16.94
N GLY A 218 20.29 13.92 -17.18
CA GLY A 218 20.01 15.17 -16.45
C GLY A 218 18.57 15.67 -16.64
N LEU A 219 18.00 15.53 -17.85
CA LEU A 219 16.60 15.88 -18.09
C LEU A 219 15.63 14.99 -17.30
N VAL A 220 15.87 13.68 -17.30
CA VAL A 220 15.03 12.70 -16.60
C VAL A 220 15.19 12.85 -15.07
N GLU A 221 16.41 13.06 -14.58
CA GLU A 221 16.69 13.39 -13.17
C GLU A 221 15.96 14.66 -12.74
N GLY A 222 16.07 15.73 -13.52
CA GLY A 222 15.42 17.00 -13.23
C GLY A 222 13.90 16.87 -13.12
N ALA A 223 13.28 16.09 -14.01
CA ALA A 223 11.83 15.89 -14.00
C ALA A 223 11.32 15.18 -12.73
N VAL A 224 12.03 14.16 -12.24
CA VAL A 224 11.57 13.37 -11.08
C VAL A 224 12.02 13.94 -9.72
N LEU A 225 12.91 14.94 -9.73
CA LEU A 225 13.49 15.49 -8.52
C LEU A 225 12.43 16.10 -7.58
N ASP A 226 11.45 16.81 -8.12
CA ASP A 226 10.38 17.44 -7.35
C ASP A 226 9.46 16.40 -6.67
N PRO A 227 8.94 15.37 -7.36
CA PRO A 227 8.23 14.26 -6.73
C PRO A 227 9.05 13.58 -5.61
N ILE A 228 10.34 13.34 -5.85
CA ILE A 228 11.23 12.69 -4.85
C ILE A 228 11.42 13.60 -3.63
N ASN A 229 11.68 14.88 -3.83
CA ASN A 229 11.84 15.84 -2.73
C ASN A 229 10.57 15.97 -1.90
N THR A 230 9.41 15.96 -2.56
CA THR A 230 8.10 15.94 -1.89
C THR A 230 7.95 14.68 -1.06
N ALA A 231 8.32 13.51 -1.60
CA ALA A 231 8.28 12.24 -0.88
C ALA A 231 9.22 12.20 0.33
N VAL A 232 10.41 12.80 0.22
CA VAL A 232 11.35 12.98 1.34
C VAL A 232 10.74 13.90 2.41
N ASN A 233 10.17 15.04 2.02
CA ASN A 233 9.52 15.97 2.94
C ASN A 233 8.33 15.33 3.66
N ALA A 234 7.48 14.61 2.94
CA ALA A 234 6.33 13.89 3.47
C ALA A 234 6.70 12.74 4.42
N GLY A 235 7.97 12.31 4.42
CA GLY A 235 8.45 11.17 5.20
C GLY A 235 8.08 9.81 4.59
N VAL A 236 7.75 9.78 3.30
CA VAL A 236 7.61 8.55 2.50
C VAL A 236 9.00 7.93 2.27
N ILE A 237 9.98 8.78 1.96
CA ILE A 237 11.39 8.40 1.85
C ILE A 237 12.11 8.82 3.14
N ARG A 238 12.75 7.88 3.82
CA ARG A 238 13.45 8.11 5.08
C ARG A 238 14.97 8.12 4.89
N LYS A 239 15.61 9.13 5.46
CA LYS A 239 17.07 9.23 5.57
C LYS A 239 17.54 8.56 6.85
N GLY A 240 18.80 8.12 6.89
CA GLY A 240 19.45 7.60 8.10
C GLY A 240 18.99 6.21 8.53
N VAL A 241 18.36 5.45 7.63
CA VAL A 241 18.00 4.05 7.90
C VAL A 241 19.18 3.17 7.53
N SER A 242 19.75 2.46 8.50
CA SER A 242 20.86 1.53 8.25
C SER A 242 20.39 0.29 7.48
N LEU A 243 21.15 -0.10 6.46
CA LEU A 243 20.87 -1.30 5.67
C LEU A 243 21.54 -2.54 6.30
N SER A 244 20.86 -3.68 6.29
CA SER A 244 21.48 -4.96 6.61
C SER A 244 22.47 -5.38 5.52
N GLU A 245 23.46 -6.22 5.86
CA GLU A 245 24.42 -6.74 4.87
C GLU A 245 23.73 -7.47 3.70
N SER A 246 22.63 -8.17 3.98
CA SER A 246 21.81 -8.80 2.94
C SER A 246 21.15 -7.78 1.99
N GLN A 247 20.66 -6.65 2.51
CA GLN A 247 20.08 -5.58 1.70
C GLN A 247 21.14 -4.87 0.86
N LYS A 248 22.33 -4.63 1.44
CA LYS A 248 23.47 -4.06 0.71
C LYS A 248 23.87 -4.97 -0.46
N GLN A 249 23.95 -6.29 -0.25
CA GLN A 249 24.26 -7.24 -1.31
C GLN A 249 23.17 -7.28 -2.40
N GLN A 250 21.89 -7.22 -2.01
CA GLN A 250 20.79 -7.15 -2.98
C GLN A 250 20.89 -5.89 -3.85
N LEU A 251 21.20 -4.75 -3.24
CA LEU A 251 21.36 -3.48 -3.94
C LEU A 251 22.58 -3.50 -4.87
N PHE A 252 23.69 -4.07 -4.40
CA PHE A 252 24.89 -4.27 -5.23
C PHE A 252 24.61 -5.15 -6.44
N ASN A 253 23.90 -6.27 -6.25
CA ASN A 253 23.54 -7.18 -7.35
C ASN A 253 22.57 -6.51 -8.34
N ALA A 254 21.68 -5.63 -7.88
CA ALA A 254 20.71 -4.95 -8.73
C ALA A 254 21.31 -3.77 -9.52
N ILE A 255 22.25 -3.02 -8.91
CA ILE A 255 22.79 -1.79 -9.47
C ILE A 255 24.19 -2.00 -10.11
N GLY A 256 24.92 -3.02 -9.67
CA GLY A 256 26.30 -3.31 -10.12
C GLY A 256 27.38 -2.46 -9.46
N ARG A 257 27.04 -1.65 -8.45
CA ARG A 257 27.98 -0.87 -7.64
C ARG A 257 27.45 -0.65 -6.23
N ASP A 258 28.34 -0.41 -5.28
CA ASP A 258 27.94 -0.05 -3.92
C ASP A 258 27.41 1.39 -3.90
N VAL A 259 26.17 1.53 -3.44
CA VAL A 259 25.49 2.81 -3.22
C VAL A 259 24.96 2.93 -1.79
N SER A 260 25.37 2.04 -0.90
CA SER A 260 24.83 1.91 0.46
C SER A 260 24.99 3.22 1.25
N GLY A 261 26.18 3.83 1.23
CA GLY A 261 26.39 5.11 1.92
C GLY A 261 25.54 6.26 1.37
N ALA A 262 25.33 6.31 0.06
CA ALA A 262 24.47 7.33 -0.56
C ALA A 262 22.98 7.08 -0.26
N MET A 263 22.57 5.81 -0.23
CA MET A 263 21.23 5.39 0.18
C MET A 263 20.97 5.80 1.63
N GLU A 264 21.86 5.46 2.56
CA GLU A 264 21.73 5.79 3.98
C GLU A 264 21.68 7.32 4.21
N ALA A 265 22.47 8.10 3.48
CA ALA A 265 22.49 9.55 3.61
C ALA A 265 21.25 10.25 3.01
N LYS A 266 20.83 9.86 1.79
CA LYS A 266 19.77 10.56 1.03
C LYS A 266 18.39 9.92 1.15
N GLY A 267 18.32 8.65 1.52
CA GLY A 267 17.09 7.86 1.54
C GLY A 267 16.72 7.22 0.20
N TYR A 268 17.37 7.59 -0.90
CA TYR A 268 17.05 7.11 -2.24
C TYR A 268 18.24 7.13 -3.20
N ILE A 269 18.14 6.35 -4.27
CA ILE A 269 19.00 6.36 -5.45
C ILE A 269 18.10 6.29 -6.68
N PHE A 270 18.27 7.25 -7.59
CA PHE A 270 17.62 7.26 -8.89
C PHE A 270 18.65 6.97 -9.99
N ILE A 271 18.26 6.15 -10.97
CA ILE A 271 19.08 5.78 -12.12
C ILE A 271 18.25 6.09 -13.37
N PRO A 272 18.59 7.13 -14.15
CA PRO A 272 17.77 7.56 -15.29
C PRO A 272 17.82 6.61 -16.48
N GLY A 273 19.02 6.08 -16.78
CA GLY A 273 19.24 5.03 -17.75
C GLY A 273 19.33 5.47 -19.22
N CYS A 274 19.43 6.78 -19.50
CA CYS A 274 19.64 7.31 -20.86
C CYS A 274 21.08 7.05 -21.34
N SER A 275 22.09 7.41 -20.53
CA SER A 275 23.50 7.22 -20.89
C SER A 275 23.93 5.75 -20.95
N THR A 276 23.25 4.88 -20.19
CA THR A 276 23.52 3.45 -20.12
C THR A 276 22.61 2.61 -21.03
N ALA A 277 21.79 3.25 -21.87
CA ALA A 277 20.86 2.55 -22.75
C ALA A 277 21.61 1.62 -23.72
N SER A 278 21.08 0.41 -23.92
CA SER A 278 21.64 -0.54 -24.89
C SER A 278 21.37 -0.10 -26.33
N ALA A 279 22.06 -0.71 -27.31
CA ALA A 279 21.82 -0.40 -28.72
C ALA A 279 20.36 -0.64 -29.14
N SER A 280 19.73 -1.71 -28.66
CA SER A 280 18.30 -1.98 -28.90
C SER A 280 17.42 -0.88 -28.32
N MET A 281 17.65 -0.48 -27.06
CA MET A 281 16.87 0.56 -26.40
C MET A 281 16.93 1.90 -27.13
N ARG A 282 18.08 2.23 -27.72
CA ARG A 282 18.23 3.43 -28.55
C ARG A 282 17.45 3.35 -29.85
N THR A 283 17.46 2.19 -30.51
CA THR A 283 16.68 1.95 -31.73
C THR A 283 15.17 2.02 -31.46
N ASP A 284 14.73 1.46 -30.33
CA ASP A 284 13.32 1.40 -29.95
C ASP A 284 12.80 2.71 -29.35
N GLY A 285 13.69 3.66 -29.02
CA GLY A 285 13.31 4.93 -28.39
C GLY A 285 12.88 4.78 -26.93
N VAL A 286 13.36 3.74 -26.21
CA VAL A 286 12.90 3.39 -24.87
C VAL A 286 14.02 3.55 -23.83
N ILE A 287 13.68 4.16 -22.70
CA ILE A 287 14.52 4.17 -21.48
C ILE A 287 13.81 3.45 -20.34
N LYS A 288 14.58 2.93 -19.37
CA LYS A 288 14.06 2.24 -18.18
C LYS A 288 14.64 2.85 -16.90
N PRO A 289 14.15 4.02 -16.47
CA PRO A 289 14.58 4.62 -15.21
C PRO A 289 14.23 3.72 -14.03
N SER A 290 15.06 3.73 -12.99
CA SER A 290 14.87 2.94 -11.77
C SER A 290 15.03 3.81 -10.52
N LEU A 291 14.06 3.77 -9.61
CA LEU A 291 14.11 4.42 -8.31
C LEU A 291 14.19 3.36 -7.20
N TYR A 292 15.22 3.45 -6.37
CA TYR A 292 15.37 2.70 -5.14
C TYR A 292 15.23 3.67 -3.97
N TYR A 293 14.37 3.37 -2.99
CA TYR A 293 14.17 4.25 -1.84
C TYR A 293 13.93 3.45 -0.56
N MET A 294 14.20 4.09 0.57
CA MET A 294 13.99 3.53 1.90
C MET A 294 12.70 4.07 2.51
N ASP A 295 11.76 3.16 2.76
CA ASP A 295 10.50 3.49 3.44
C ASP A 295 10.71 3.79 4.94
N GLY A 296 11.71 3.15 5.56
CA GLY A 296 12.04 3.26 6.98
C GLY A 296 11.02 2.63 7.95
N GLY A 297 9.90 2.10 7.43
CA GLY A 297 8.87 1.46 8.24
C GLY A 297 8.12 2.43 9.16
N GLU A 298 7.40 1.87 10.12
CA GLU A 298 6.64 2.62 11.12
C GLU A 298 6.60 1.88 12.45
N VAL A 299 6.58 2.64 13.56
CA VAL A 299 6.44 2.08 14.91
C VAL A 299 5.01 1.60 15.11
N ARG A 300 4.86 0.36 15.59
CA ARG A 300 3.56 -0.30 15.79
C ARG A 300 3.40 -0.98 17.15
N SER A 301 4.43 -0.96 17.97
CA SER A 301 4.36 -1.35 19.38
C SER A 301 5.46 -0.65 20.16
N ILE A 302 5.18 -0.34 21.42
CA ILE A 302 6.14 0.22 22.36
C ILE A 302 6.00 -0.59 23.65
N SER A 303 7.08 -1.22 24.08
CA SER A 303 7.17 -1.88 25.38
C SER A 303 8.18 -1.14 26.25
N MET A 304 7.84 -0.95 27.53
CA MET A 304 8.69 -0.28 28.50
C MET A 304 8.74 -1.12 29.77
N THR A 305 9.94 -1.30 30.32
CA THR A 305 10.14 -1.87 31.66
C THR A 305 10.34 -0.73 32.67
N SER A 306 9.77 -0.87 33.86
CA SER A 306 9.97 0.07 34.97
C SER A 306 10.43 -0.72 36.19
N THR A 307 11.71 -0.58 36.55
CA THR A 307 12.32 -1.27 37.69
C THR A 307 12.61 -0.27 38.81
N ALA A 308 11.97 -0.44 39.95
CA ALA A 308 12.33 0.29 41.16
C ALA A 308 13.61 -0.31 41.75
N VAL A 309 14.66 0.51 41.88
CA VAL A 309 15.86 0.15 42.64
C VAL A 309 15.66 0.68 44.06
N LEU A 310 15.64 -0.22 45.03
CA LEU A 310 15.57 0.10 46.47
C LEU A 310 16.97 0.18 47.08
#